data_AF-A0A183JD02-F1
#
_entry.id   AF-A0A183JD02-F1
#
_cell.length_a   1.000
_cell.length_b   1.000
_cell.length_c   1.000
_cell.angle_alpha   90.00
_cell.angle_beta   90.00
_cell.angle_gamma   90.00
#
_symmetry.space_group_name_H-M   'P 1'
#
loop_
_entity.id
_entity.type
_entity.pdbx_description
1 polymer ?
#
loop_
_entity_poly.entity_id
_entity_poly.type
_entity_poly.pdbx_seq_one_letter_code
_entity_poly.pdbx_strand_id
1 'polypeptide(L)'
;MHQLLIGNNNYNKNNISAGLQSQFIEIENIANIKVSRPTDIDIFMTIQTNLLNKDRVFYTDSNCFQFIQRQYYDKIPLQGNVYPVACGAYIEQEMNDSDDRSHTKQYQRLNLFTSHPTGVVSPKVGQINVWIDRRSSRDDSRGVQSNLDGEWIVKSQLHLFTEIISVDKTQKIAIPSLSIFSQQILNDLLRPIHRFYVNQPDLNNLLVTEYSLIPKSGLPCDYELVTMKTFHNIKIPIKFHAAPNTQVGVILRRHAPVCYARNLPKIDFYSECFNNHVGQNEVS
;
A
#
# COMPACT_ATOMS: atom_id res chain seq x y z
N MET A 1 -10.72 24.71 -3.30
CA MET A 1 -9.28 24.44 -3.20
C MET A 1 -9.01 24.17 -1.73
N HIS A 2 -8.96 22.90 -1.30
CA HIS A 2 -8.65 22.57 0.09
C HIS A 2 -7.14 22.43 0.21
N GLN A 3 -6.50 23.40 0.85
CA GLN A 3 -5.07 23.40 1.13
C GLN A 3 -4.86 22.74 2.50
N LEU A 4 -4.35 21.51 2.52
CA LEU A 4 -3.97 20.83 3.75
C LEU A 4 -2.58 21.34 4.15
N LEU A 5 -2.51 22.20 5.17
CA LEU A 5 -1.25 22.62 5.78
C LEU A 5 -0.84 21.57 6.81
N ILE A 6 0.29 20.89 6.56
CA ILE A 6 0.87 19.92 7.51
C ILE A 6 1.65 20.72 8.57
N GLY A 7 1.07 20.84 9.76
CA GLY A 7 1.70 21.46 10.92
C GLY A 7 2.64 20.49 11.65
N ASN A 8 3.86 20.94 11.93
CA ASN A 8 4.80 20.27 12.83
C ASN A 8 4.26 20.35 14.27
N ASN A 9 3.68 19.27 14.78
CA ASN A 9 3.29 19.19 16.19
C ASN A 9 4.51 18.77 17.02
N ASN A 10 5.07 19.73 17.77
CA ASN A 10 5.97 19.46 18.88
C ASN A 10 5.20 18.75 20.01
N TYR A 11 5.18 17.41 20.00
CA TYR A 11 4.69 16.61 21.12
C TYR A 11 5.81 16.33 22.12
N ASN A 12 5.53 16.64 23.39
CA ASN A 12 6.38 16.34 24.54
C ASN A 12 6.75 14.84 24.60
N LYS A 13 8.05 14.57 24.83
CA LYS A 13 8.63 13.23 25.02
C LYS A 13 8.10 12.55 26.28
N ASN A 14 6.96 11.89 26.18
CA ASN A 14 6.62 10.73 27.00
C ASN A 14 6.53 9.53 26.06
N ASN A 15 7.27 8.46 26.35
CA ASN A 15 7.39 7.23 25.54
C ASN A 15 6.03 6.51 25.40
N ILE A 16 5.17 7.01 24.53
CA ILE A 16 4.08 6.24 23.94
C ILE A 16 4.62 5.84 22.57
N SER A 17 4.94 4.55 22.39
CA SER A 17 5.24 4.01 21.07
C SER A 17 4.02 4.26 20.18
N ALA A 18 4.17 5.14 19.21
CA ALA A 18 3.07 5.55 18.37
C ALA A 18 2.73 4.37 17.43
N GLY A 19 1.53 3.80 17.49
CA GLY A 19 1.16 2.62 16.69
C GLY A 19 1.20 2.89 15.17
N LEU A 20 1.13 1.85 14.34
CA LEU A 20 1.20 1.96 12.86
C LEU A 20 0.27 3.03 12.26
N GLN A 21 -0.95 3.13 12.81
CA GLN A 21 -1.97 4.10 12.39
C GLN A 21 -1.57 5.57 12.60
N SER A 22 -0.57 5.85 13.44
CA SER A 22 -0.03 7.21 13.64
C SER A 22 0.97 7.65 12.56
N GLN A 23 1.32 6.74 11.63
CA GLN A 23 2.41 6.94 10.69
C GLN A 23 1.96 7.27 9.25
N PHE A 24 0.65 7.27 9.02
CA PHE A 24 0.07 7.64 7.74
C PHE A 24 -1.22 8.44 7.93
N ILE A 25 -1.60 9.17 6.89
CA ILE A 25 -2.88 9.87 6.81
C ILE A 25 -3.83 8.97 6.03
N GLU A 26 -4.93 8.57 6.67
CA GLU A 26 -6.04 7.92 5.97
C GLU A 26 -6.94 8.99 5.34
N ILE A 27 -7.22 8.83 4.04
CA ILE A 27 -8.09 9.70 3.26
C ILE A 27 -9.27 8.86 2.78
N GLU A 28 -10.47 9.25 3.20
CA GLU A 28 -11.72 8.66 2.75
C GLU A 28 -12.48 9.65 1.86
N ASN A 29 -12.66 9.29 0.59
CA ASN A 29 -13.46 10.03 -0.37
C ASN A 29 -14.81 9.34 -0.55
N ILE A 30 -15.90 10.08 -0.31
CA ILE A 30 -17.27 9.65 -0.62
C ILE A 30 -17.75 10.49 -1.82
N ALA A 31 -17.71 9.90 -3.00
CA ALA A 31 -18.09 10.56 -4.24
C ALA A 31 -19.49 10.12 -4.68
N ASN A 32 -20.28 11.09 -5.16
CA ASN A 32 -21.62 10.85 -5.69
C ASN A 32 -21.85 11.80 -6.87
N ILE A 33 -21.78 11.27 -8.10
CA ILE A 33 -21.95 12.06 -9.33
C ILE A 33 -23.43 12.15 -9.66
N LYS A 34 -24.07 13.26 -9.27
CA LYS A 34 -25.46 13.59 -9.63
C LYS A 34 -25.50 14.67 -10.68
N VAL A 35 -26.11 14.39 -11.83
CA VAL A 35 -26.28 15.35 -12.92
C VAL A 35 -27.71 15.31 -13.44
N SER A 36 -28.28 16.48 -13.73
CA SER A 36 -29.63 16.61 -14.29
C SER A 36 -29.67 16.54 -15.83
N ARG A 37 -28.51 16.53 -16.47
CA ARG A 37 -28.36 16.48 -17.94
C ARG A 37 -27.26 15.48 -18.31
N PRO A 38 -27.26 14.96 -19.55
CA PRO A 38 -26.21 14.07 -20.05
C PRO A 38 -24.85 14.79 -20.11
N THR A 39 -24.02 14.64 -19.07
CA THR A 39 -22.72 15.29 -18.91
C THR A 39 -21.62 14.27 -18.63
N ASP A 40 -20.49 14.41 -19.31
CA ASP A 40 -19.27 13.63 -19.04
C ASP A 40 -18.48 14.27 -17.89
N ILE A 41 -18.13 13.49 -16.87
CA ILE A 41 -17.43 13.94 -15.66
C ILE A 41 -16.38 12.90 -15.26
N ASP A 42 -15.14 13.33 -15.04
CA ASP A 42 -14.11 12.55 -14.36
C ASP A 42 -13.73 13.28 -13.06
N ILE A 43 -13.80 12.59 -11.93
CA ILE A 43 -13.38 13.11 -10.61
C ILE A 43 -12.01 12.52 -10.28
N PHE A 44 -11.07 13.40 -9.95
CA PHE A 44 -9.76 13.01 -9.46
C PHE A 44 -9.36 13.83 -8.24
N MET A 45 -8.68 13.17 -7.30
CA MET A 45 -8.01 13.81 -6.16
C MET A 45 -6.59 14.19 -6.58
N THR A 46 -6.20 15.44 -6.32
CA THR A 46 -4.86 15.95 -6.62
C THR A 46 -4.09 16.15 -5.33
N ILE A 47 -2.91 15.55 -5.22
CA ILE A 47 -1.97 15.73 -4.11
C ILE A 47 -0.76 16.51 -4.65
N GLN A 48 -0.42 17.61 -4.00
CA GLN A 48 0.70 18.48 -4.37
C GLN A 48 1.68 18.57 -3.20
N THR A 49 2.96 18.46 -3.51
CA THR A 49 4.07 18.52 -2.57
C THR A 49 5.20 19.37 -3.14
N ASN A 50 6.17 19.72 -2.29
CA ASN A 50 7.42 20.35 -2.72
C ASN A 50 8.48 19.33 -3.17
N LEU A 51 8.14 18.04 -3.29
CA LEU A 51 9.06 17.03 -3.80
C LEU A 51 9.40 17.31 -5.26
N LEU A 52 10.68 17.20 -5.59
CA LEU A 52 11.20 17.39 -6.94
C LEU A 52 11.46 16.03 -7.58
N ASN A 53 10.38 15.34 -7.99
CA ASN A 53 10.51 14.13 -8.80
C ASN A 53 11.02 14.51 -10.20
N LYS A 54 12.31 14.25 -10.44
CA LYS A 54 13.02 14.59 -11.68
C LYS A 54 12.28 14.00 -12.90
N ASP A 55 12.23 14.78 -13.99
CA ASP A 55 11.62 14.39 -15.26
C ASP A 55 10.14 13.95 -15.17
N ARG A 56 9.44 14.32 -14.07
CA ARG A 56 8.08 13.85 -13.72
C ARG A 56 7.99 12.32 -13.70
N VAL A 57 9.02 11.69 -13.15
CA VAL A 57 9.03 10.25 -12.86
C VAL A 57 8.13 9.95 -11.67
N PHE A 58 7.37 8.88 -11.78
CA PHE A 58 6.53 8.34 -10.71
C PHE A 58 6.47 6.84 -10.84
N TYR A 59 6.02 6.13 -9.82
CA TYR A 59 6.04 4.68 -9.79
C TYR A 59 4.64 4.16 -9.53
N THR A 60 4.22 3.16 -10.29
CA THR A 60 2.92 2.49 -10.10
C THR A 60 3.13 1.00 -9.93
N ASP A 61 2.25 0.37 -9.16
CA ASP A 61 2.28 -1.08 -9.03
C ASP A 61 1.83 -1.80 -10.32
N SER A 62 2.22 -3.06 -10.44
CA SER A 62 1.64 -4.04 -11.34
C SER A 62 1.01 -5.13 -10.48
N ASN A 63 -0.32 -5.10 -10.37
CA ASN A 63 -1.13 -6.11 -9.65
C ASN A 63 -0.70 -6.30 -8.19
N CYS A 64 -0.24 -5.25 -7.51
CA CYS A 64 0.31 -5.29 -6.15
C CYS A 64 1.50 -6.23 -5.96
N PHE A 65 2.14 -6.62 -7.07
CA PHE A 65 3.26 -7.55 -7.06
C PHE A 65 4.62 -6.85 -7.10
N GLN A 66 4.78 -5.93 -8.05
CA GLN A 66 6.01 -5.17 -8.27
C GLN A 66 5.69 -3.72 -8.59
N PHE A 67 6.65 -2.81 -8.41
CA PHE A 67 6.52 -1.42 -8.84
C PHE A 67 7.31 -1.18 -10.11
N ILE A 68 6.76 -0.32 -10.97
CA ILE A 68 7.32 -0.01 -12.28
C ILE A 68 7.47 1.51 -12.38
N GLN A 69 8.64 1.95 -12.84
CA GLN A 69 8.92 3.34 -13.14
C GLN A 69 8.10 3.82 -14.34
N ARG A 70 7.42 4.95 -14.18
CA ARG A 70 6.66 5.68 -15.18
C ARG A 70 7.22 7.09 -15.33
N GLN A 71 6.98 7.70 -16.49
CA GLN A 71 7.37 9.08 -16.76
C GLN A 71 6.25 9.76 -17.52
N TYR A 72 5.92 10.98 -17.11
CA TYR A 72 4.95 11.79 -17.85
C TYR A 72 5.59 12.46 -19.07
N TYR A 73 5.03 12.21 -20.25
CA TYR A 73 5.48 12.76 -21.52
C TYR A 73 4.46 13.75 -22.09
N ASP A 74 4.88 14.99 -22.32
CA ASP A 74 4.02 16.05 -22.90
C ASP A 74 3.61 15.75 -24.36
N LYS A 75 4.39 14.93 -25.07
CA LYS A 75 4.06 14.46 -26.43
C LYS A 75 2.89 13.47 -26.46
N ILE A 76 2.51 12.91 -25.30
CA ILE A 76 1.40 11.97 -25.15
C ILE A 76 0.26 12.75 -24.48
N PRO A 77 -1.00 12.63 -24.95
CA PRO A 77 -2.11 13.31 -24.30
C PRO A 77 -2.32 12.76 -22.87
N LEU A 78 -3.02 13.51 -22.01
CA LEU A 78 -3.19 13.19 -20.59
C LEU A 78 -3.61 11.73 -20.36
N GLN A 79 -4.62 11.25 -21.10
CA GLN A 79 -5.15 9.89 -20.97
C GLN A 79 -4.12 8.80 -21.29
N GLY A 80 -3.13 9.08 -22.14
CA GLY A 80 -2.03 8.15 -22.43
C GLY A 80 -0.94 8.14 -21.37
N ASN A 81 -0.98 9.07 -20.42
CA ASN A 81 -0.09 9.12 -19.25
C ASN A 81 -0.76 8.61 -17.97
N VAL A 82 -2.04 8.19 -18.03
CA VAL A 82 -2.73 7.58 -16.89
C VAL A 82 -2.37 6.10 -16.83
N TYR A 83 -1.87 5.65 -15.69
CA TYR A 83 -1.50 4.25 -15.46
C TYR A 83 -2.43 3.62 -14.41
N PRO A 84 -2.74 2.32 -14.54
CA PRO A 84 -3.44 1.62 -13.49
C PRO A 84 -2.56 1.50 -12.25
N VAL A 85 -3.19 1.61 -11.09
CA VAL A 85 -2.70 1.13 -9.81
C VAL A 85 -3.69 0.10 -9.31
N ALA A 86 -3.22 -1.06 -8.87
CA ALA A 86 -4.07 -2.00 -8.15
C ALA A 86 -4.09 -1.69 -6.64
N CYS A 87 -3.02 -1.10 -6.12
CA CYS A 87 -2.96 -0.72 -4.70
C CYS A 87 -1.96 0.39 -4.36
N GLY A 88 -1.10 0.85 -5.26
CA GLY A 88 -0.16 1.87 -4.86
C GLY A 88 0.59 2.57 -5.96
N ALA A 89 0.93 3.82 -5.67
CA ALA A 89 1.89 4.61 -6.40
C ALA A 89 2.76 5.43 -5.45
N TYR A 90 3.91 5.90 -5.92
CA TYR A 90 4.73 6.84 -5.19
C TYR A 90 5.48 7.79 -6.12
N ILE A 91 5.86 8.93 -5.58
CA ILE A 91 6.84 9.84 -6.16
C ILE A 91 8.01 9.98 -5.19
N GLU A 92 9.22 10.15 -5.70
CA GLU A 92 10.40 10.31 -4.86
C GLU A 92 11.38 11.32 -5.45
N GLN A 93 12.15 11.92 -4.57
CA GLN A 93 13.23 12.85 -4.88
C GLN A 93 14.53 12.29 -4.33
N GLU A 94 15.59 12.26 -5.15
CA GLU A 94 16.95 11.99 -4.69
C GLU A 94 17.39 13.12 -3.77
N MET A 95 17.78 12.78 -2.54
CA MET A 95 18.35 13.70 -1.57
C MET A 95 19.86 13.76 -1.81
N ASN A 96 20.42 14.96 -1.85
CA ASN A 96 21.86 15.12 -1.90
C ASN A 96 22.44 14.65 -0.56
N ASP A 97 23.29 13.63 -0.61
CA ASP A 97 24.06 13.22 0.56
C ASP A 97 25.10 14.29 0.86
N SER A 98 25.13 14.80 2.09
CA SER A 98 26.18 15.74 2.53
C SER A 98 27.52 15.03 2.73
N ASP A 99 27.55 13.70 2.74
CA ASP A 99 28.74 12.89 2.89
C ASP A 99 28.96 12.00 1.66
N ASP A 100 29.72 12.51 0.69
CA ASP A 100 30.07 11.82 -0.57
C ASP A 100 30.86 10.50 -0.36
N ARG A 101 31.32 10.24 0.88
CA ARG A 101 31.96 8.98 1.29
C ARG A 101 30.96 7.86 1.57
N SER A 102 29.67 8.18 1.71
CA SER A 102 28.63 7.17 1.88
C SER A 102 28.42 6.43 0.55
N HIS A 103 28.55 5.10 0.58
CA HIS A 103 28.17 4.23 -0.53
C HIS A 103 26.64 4.12 -0.70
N THR A 104 25.85 5.05 -0.16
CA THR A 104 24.38 5.03 -0.20
C THR A 104 23.81 6.30 -0.85
N LYS A 105 22.68 6.16 -1.55
CA LYS A 105 21.85 7.27 -2.06
C LYS A 105 20.58 7.34 -1.23
N GLN A 106 20.18 8.53 -0.82
CA GLN A 106 18.95 8.73 -0.08
C GLN A 106 17.85 9.26 -0.99
N TYR A 107 16.61 8.83 -0.75
CA TYR A 107 15.44 9.36 -1.42
C TYR A 107 14.37 9.73 -0.40
N GLN A 108 13.78 10.92 -0.58
CA GLN A 108 12.56 11.30 0.11
C GLN A 108 11.37 10.86 -0.74
N ARG A 109 10.52 9.99 -0.21
CA ARG A 109 9.41 9.37 -0.93
C ARG A 109 8.08 9.80 -0.33
N LEU A 110 7.10 10.08 -1.19
CA LEU A 110 5.68 10.19 -0.86
C LEU A 110 4.96 8.96 -1.40
N ASN A 111 4.45 8.12 -0.50
CA ASN A 111 3.69 6.92 -0.83
C ASN A 111 2.20 7.21 -0.79
N LEU A 112 1.48 6.65 -1.75
CA LEU A 112 0.04 6.74 -1.89
C LEU A 112 -0.52 5.35 -2.20
N PHE A 113 -1.17 4.74 -1.20
CA PHE A 113 -1.80 3.44 -1.35
C PHE A 113 -3.31 3.56 -1.48
N THR A 114 -3.91 2.66 -2.24
CA THR A 114 -5.35 2.60 -2.53
C THR A 114 -5.92 1.26 -2.10
N SER A 115 -7.13 1.28 -1.52
CA SER A 115 -7.85 0.04 -1.16
C SER A 115 -8.47 -0.68 -2.36
N HIS A 116 -8.44 -0.05 -3.54
CA HIS A 116 -9.09 -0.49 -4.77
C HIS A 116 -8.26 -0.08 -5.99
N PRO A 117 -8.43 -0.77 -7.13
CA PRO A 117 -7.78 -0.39 -8.37
C PRO A 117 -8.32 0.93 -8.93
N THR A 118 -7.43 1.80 -9.40
CA THR A 118 -7.80 3.09 -10.02
C THR A 118 -6.74 3.59 -11.00
N GLY A 119 -6.98 4.75 -11.63
CA GLY A 119 -6.04 5.44 -12.52
C GLY A 119 -5.22 6.50 -11.77
N VAL A 120 -3.92 6.55 -12.06
CA VAL A 120 -2.98 7.53 -11.46
C VAL A 120 -2.09 8.18 -12.51
N VAL A 121 -1.73 9.44 -12.31
CA VAL A 121 -0.80 10.19 -13.16
C VAL A 121 -0.05 11.27 -12.36
N SER A 122 1.18 11.59 -12.76
CA SER A 122 1.97 12.71 -12.22
C SER A 122 2.21 13.76 -13.33
N PRO A 123 1.25 14.68 -13.58
CA PRO A 123 1.32 15.61 -14.71
C PRO A 123 2.28 16.79 -14.47
N LYS A 124 2.63 17.05 -13.21
CA LYS A 124 3.54 18.12 -12.79
C LYS A 124 4.51 17.58 -11.74
N VAL A 125 5.66 18.22 -11.64
CA VAL A 125 6.63 17.94 -10.57
C VAL A 125 5.96 18.17 -9.21
N GLY A 126 6.19 17.27 -8.26
CA GLY A 126 5.61 17.27 -6.92
C GLY A 126 4.13 16.92 -6.86
N GLN A 127 3.50 16.57 -7.99
CA GLN A 127 2.06 16.34 -8.08
C GLN A 127 1.72 14.89 -8.46
N ILE A 128 0.73 14.31 -7.79
CA ILE A 128 0.12 13.04 -8.17
C ILE A 128 -1.41 13.16 -8.13
N ASN A 129 -2.06 12.70 -9.20
CA ASN A 129 -3.51 12.71 -9.35
C ASN A 129 -4.01 11.26 -9.31
N VAL A 130 -5.08 11.03 -8.55
CA VAL A 130 -5.76 9.72 -8.43
C VAL A 130 -7.20 9.86 -8.88
N TRP A 131 -7.63 9.03 -9.82
CA TRP A 131 -9.03 8.96 -10.23
C TRP A 131 -9.88 8.39 -9.09
N ILE A 132 -11.06 8.94 -8.90
CA ILE A 132 -12.00 8.52 -7.86
C ILE A 132 -13.23 7.88 -8.48
N ASP A 133 -13.86 8.56 -9.43
CA ASP A 133 -15.05 8.08 -10.12
C ASP A 133 -15.19 8.79 -11.46
N ARG A 134 -15.97 8.19 -12.37
CA ARG A 134 -16.26 8.80 -13.67
C ARG A 134 -17.65 8.44 -14.17
N ARG A 135 -18.22 9.40 -14.91
CA ARG A 135 -19.49 9.28 -15.61
C ARG A 135 -19.27 9.67 -17.06
N SER A 136 -19.81 8.90 -17.99
CA SER A 136 -19.92 9.31 -19.38
C SER A 136 -21.35 9.17 -19.87
N SER A 137 -21.85 10.19 -20.56
CA SER A 137 -23.19 10.20 -21.14
C SER A 137 -23.28 9.46 -22.48
N ARG A 138 -22.15 8.96 -23.00
CA ARG A 138 -22.05 8.33 -24.33
C ARG A 138 -21.37 6.95 -24.23
N ASP A 139 -21.77 6.06 -25.14
CA ASP A 139 -21.06 4.80 -25.38
C ASP A 139 -19.75 5.08 -26.14
N ASP A 140 -18.70 4.30 -25.84
CA ASP A 140 -17.37 4.45 -26.45
C ASP A 140 -17.19 3.63 -27.74
N SER A 141 -18.25 2.94 -28.20
CA SER A 141 -18.29 2.08 -29.37
C SER A 141 -17.26 0.95 -29.30
N ARG A 142 -17.13 0.32 -28.12
CA ARG A 142 -16.30 -0.89 -27.91
C ARG A 142 -17.07 -2.16 -27.60
N GLY A 143 -18.40 -2.12 -27.71
CA GLY A 143 -19.26 -3.32 -27.73
C GLY A 143 -20.19 -3.47 -26.54
N VAL A 144 -20.06 -2.64 -25.49
CA VAL A 144 -21.00 -2.62 -24.36
C VAL A 144 -22.35 -2.02 -24.75
N GLN A 145 -22.37 -1.09 -25.72
CA GLN A 145 -23.59 -0.46 -26.25
C GLN A 145 -24.39 0.27 -25.15
N SER A 146 -23.68 0.85 -24.19
CA SER A 146 -24.25 1.61 -23.07
C SER A 146 -23.29 2.71 -22.68
N ASN A 147 -23.86 3.83 -22.23
CA ASN A 147 -23.10 4.87 -21.55
C ASN A 147 -22.74 4.42 -20.11
N LEU A 148 -21.84 5.17 -19.47
CA LEU A 148 -21.43 4.96 -18.09
C LEU A 148 -22.13 6.00 -17.20
N ASP A 149 -23.41 5.78 -16.91
CA ASP A 149 -24.28 6.80 -16.33
C ASP A 149 -25.03 6.36 -15.06
N GLY A 150 -24.55 5.30 -14.41
CA GLY A 150 -25.12 4.85 -13.15
C GLY A 150 -24.97 5.89 -12.04
N GLU A 151 -25.94 5.89 -11.13
CA GLU A 151 -25.96 6.73 -9.93
C GLU A 151 -25.60 5.86 -8.72
N TRP A 152 -24.32 5.82 -8.39
CA TRP A 152 -23.81 5.11 -7.22
C TRP A 152 -23.00 6.05 -6.33
N ILE A 153 -22.88 5.67 -5.06
CA ILE A 153 -21.97 6.31 -4.11
C ILE A 153 -20.68 5.50 -4.13
N VAL A 154 -19.58 6.10 -4.59
CA VAL A 154 -18.25 5.48 -4.53
C VAL A 154 -17.58 5.87 -3.23
N LYS A 155 -17.06 4.87 -2.52
CA LYS A 155 -16.18 5.07 -1.37
C LYS A 155 -14.76 4.69 -1.78
N SER A 156 -13.85 5.66 -1.75
CA SER A 156 -12.43 5.47 -2.03
C SER A 156 -11.62 5.70 -0.76
N GLN A 157 -10.86 4.70 -0.32
CA GLN A 157 -9.96 4.82 0.84
C GLN A 157 -8.50 4.77 0.39
N LEU A 158 -7.69 5.70 0.90
CA LEU A 158 -6.28 5.84 0.58
C LEU A 158 -5.43 6.05 1.82
N HIS A 159 -4.19 5.57 1.81
CA HIS A 159 -3.18 5.90 2.82
C HIS A 159 -2.08 6.75 2.18
N LEU A 160 -1.76 7.88 2.80
CA LEU A 160 -0.74 8.84 2.34
C LEU A 160 0.31 9.05 3.44
N PHE A 161 1.59 8.87 3.10
CA PHE A 161 2.67 9.07 4.05
C PHE A 161 4.00 9.34 3.34
N THR A 162 4.99 9.82 4.09
CA THR A 162 6.34 10.04 3.58
C THR A 162 7.34 9.15 4.31
N GLU A 163 8.42 8.79 3.62
CA GLU A 163 9.55 8.07 4.21
C GLU A 163 10.87 8.50 3.57
N ILE A 164 11.99 8.18 4.24
CA ILE A 164 13.34 8.34 3.68
C ILE A 164 13.93 6.94 3.50
N ILE A 165 14.26 6.60 2.27
CA ILE A 165 14.90 5.32 1.92
C ILE A 165 16.38 5.53 1.60
N SER A 166 17.21 4.52 1.84
CA SER A 166 18.64 4.53 1.52
C SER A 166 18.96 3.35 0.60
N VAL A 167 19.51 3.61 -0.57
CA VAL A 167 19.84 2.59 -1.59
C VAL A 167 21.35 2.50 -1.73
N ASP A 168 21.92 1.31 -1.73
CA ASP A 168 23.35 1.12 -1.99
C ASP A 168 23.69 1.51 -3.45
N LYS A 169 24.69 2.39 -3.62
CA LYS A 169 25.21 2.85 -4.92
C LYS A 169 25.77 1.71 -5.75
N THR A 170 26.20 0.60 -5.14
CA THR A 170 26.83 -0.53 -5.81
C THR A 170 25.84 -1.50 -6.45
N GLN A 171 24.55 -1.42 -6.11
CA GLN A 171 23.52 -2.24 -6.76
C GLN A 171 23.26 -1.78 -8.19
N LYS A 172 23.70 -2.60 -9.16
CA LYS A 172 23.63 -2.29 -10.61
C LYS A 172 22.22 -2.22 -11.20
N ILE A 173 21.20 -2.74 -10.51
CA ILE A 173 19.80 -2.71 -10.95
C ILE A 173 18.91 -2.56 -9.71
N ALA A 174 18.54 -1.32 -9.36
CA ALA A 174 17.53 -1.08 -8.34
C ALA A 174 16.14 -1.29 -8.98
N ILE A 175 15.58 -2.48 -8.84
CA ILE A 175 14.17 -2.72 -9.16
C ILE A 175 13.35 -1.84 -8.20
N PRO A 176 12.40 -1.02 -8.69
CA PRO A 176 11.55 -0.23 -7.81
C PRO A 176 10.80 -1.14 -6.84
N SER A 177 11.01 -0.96 -5.54
CA SER A 177 10.28 -1.70 -4.52
C SER A 177 9.96 -0.84 -3.29
N LEU A 178 9.11 -1.37 -2.42
CA LEU A 178 8.70 -0.74 -1.18
C LEU A 178 9.70 -1.07 -0.07
N SER A 179 9.78 -0.21 0.95
CA SER A 179 10.39 -0.59 2.22
C SER A 179 9.50 -1.60 2.96
N ILE A 180 10.03 -2.29 3.97
CA ILE A 180 9.22 -3.17 4.85
C ILE A 180 8.09 -2.37 5.51
N PHE A 181 8.41 -1.15 5.95
CA PHE A 181 7.45 -0.22 6.56
C PHE A 181 6.27 0.09 5.61
N SER A 182 6.58 0.45 4.37
CA SER A 182 5.59 0.69 3.33
C SER A 182 4.77 -0.56 3.01
N GLN A 183 5.40 -1.74 2.97
CA GLN A 183 4.68 -2.99 2.74
C GLN A 183 3.68 -3.30 3.88
N GLN A 184 4.01 -2.97 5.12
CA GLN A 184 3.11 -3.18 6.26
C GLN A 184 1.89 -2.25 6.22
N ILE A 185 2.08 -0.96 5.92
CA ILE A 185 0.95 -0.02 5.73
C ILE A 185 0.04 -0.52 4.61
N LEU A 186 0.64 -0.97 3.50
CA LEU A 186 -0.11 -1.53 2.38
C LEU A 186 -0.90 -2.79 2.79
N ASN A 187 -0.28 -3.69 3.56
CA ASN A 187 -0.94 -4.91 4.02
C ASN A 187 -2.07 -4.60 5.02
N ASP A 188 -1.89 -3.64 5.93
CA ASP A 188 -2.96 -3.18 6.85
C ASP A 188 -4.18 -2.65 6.07
N LEU A 189 -3.94 -1.89 4.99
CA LEU A 189 -4.99 -1.39 4.09
C LEU A 189 -5.73 -2.52 3.36
N LEU A 190 -4.99 -3.47 2.79
CA LEU A 190 -5.56 -4.52 1.94
C LEU A 190 -6.08 -5.75 2.70
N ARG A 191 -5.59 -5.97 3.93
CA ARG A 191 -5.88 -7.13 4.78
C ARG A 191 -6.07 -6.67 6.24
N PRO A 192 -7.13 -5.88 6.51
CA PRO A 192 -7.36 -5.34 7.84
C PRO A 192 -7.76 -6.44 8.84
N ILE A 193 -7.60 -6.15 10.12
CA ILE A 193 -8.07 -7.02 11.20
C ILE A 193 -9.59 -7.17 11.12
N HIS A 194 -10.07 -8.41 11.00
CA HIS A 194 -11.49 -8.73 11.03
C HIS A 194 -12.01 -8.78 12.46
N ARG A 195 -13.03 -7.97 12.76
CA ARG A 195 -13.71 -7.93 14.06
C ARG A 195 -15.04 -8.67 13.96
N PHE A 196 -15.24 -9.64 14.85
CA PHE A 196 -16.49 -10.41 14.93
C PHE A 196 -17.16 -10.10 16.26
N TYR A 197 -18.44 -9.72 16.21
CA TYR A 197 -19.25 -9.47 17.39
C TYR A 197 -20.12 -10.69 17.67
N VAL A 198 -20.00 -11.26 18.86
CA VAL A 198 -20.76 -12.44 19.28
C VAL A 198 -21.79 -12.01 20.32
N ASN A 199 -23.07 -12.26 20.03
CA ASN A 199 -24.18 -11.98 20.94
C ASN A 199 -24.83 -13.28 21.42
N GLN A 200 -24.04 -14.14 22.06
CA GLN A 200 -24.52 -15.38 22.67
C GLN A 200 -23.84 -15.59 24.04
N PRO A 201 -24.55 -15.36 25.15
CA PRO A 201 -23.99 -15.47 26.50
C PRO A 201 -23.38 -16.85 26.79
N ASP A 202 -23.97 -17.90 26.24
CA ASP A 202 -23.54 -19.28 26.43
C ASP A 202 -22.17 -19.58 25.79
N LEU A 203 -21.76 -18.80 24.78
CA LEU A 203 -20.46 -18.95 24.13
C LEU A 203 -19.33 -18.26 24.89
N ASN A 204 -19.63 -17.35 25.82
CA ASN A 204 -18.60 -16.59 26.54
C ASN A 204 -17.60 -17.49 27.28
N ASN A 205 -18.07 -18.62 27.80
CA ASN A 205 -17.23 -19.60 28.50
C ASN A 205 -16.41 -20.49 27.55
N LEU A 206 -16.73 -20.50 26.25
CA LEU A 206 -16.04 -21.28 25.21
C LEU A 206 -15.02 -20.45 24.42
N LEU A 207 -15.08 -19.12 24.54
CA LEU A 207 -14.14 -18.22 23.87
C LEU A 207 -12.82 -18.17 24.65
N VAL A 208 -11.73 -18.51 23.98
CA VAL A 208 -10.38 -18.27 24.46
C VAL A 208 -9.98 -16.82 24.18
N THR A 209 -9.30 -16.19 25.15
CA THR A 209 -8.86 -14.80 25.06
C THR A 209 -7.80 -14.58 23.98
N GLU A 210 -6.96 -15.58 23.75
CA GLU A 210 -5.93 -15.58 22.71
C GLU A 210 -5.83 -16.98 22.11
N TYR A 211 -5.84 -17.05 20.79
CA TYR A 211 -5.63 -18.31 20.06
C TYR A 211 -4.77 -18.04 18.84
N SER A 212 -3.62 -18.70 18.76
CA SER A 212 -2.68 -18.55 17.64
C SER A 212 -2.63 -19.83 16.81
N LEU A 213 -2.96 -19.71 15.53
CA LEU A 213 -2.83 -20.79 14.53
C LEU A 213 -1.42 -20.91 13.96
N ILE A 214 -0.59 -19.88 14.15
CA ILE A 214 0.80 -19.82 13.71
C ILE A 214 1.69 -19.85 14.96
N PRO A 215 2.88 -20.48 14.93
CA PRO A 215 3.82 -20.43 16.05
C PRO A 215 4.08 -18.99 16.49
N LYS A 216 4.36 -18.79 17.79
CA LYS A 216 4.66 -17.45 18.34
C LYS A 216 5.85 -16.76 17.67
N SER A 217 6.75 -17.54 17.04
CA SER A 217 7.86 -17.02 16.24
C SER A 217 7.42 -16.30 14.96
N GLY A 218 6.16 -16.47 14.52
CA GLY A 218 5.60 -15.82 13.34
C GLY A 218 6.29 -16.22 12.03
N LEU A 219 5.93 -15.48 10.96
CA LEU A 219 6.70 -15.45 9.70
C LEU A 219 7.71 -14.30 9.77
N PRO A 220 8.86 -14.41 9.07
CA PRO A 220 9.78 -13.27 8.96
C PRO A 220 9.09 -12.06 8.32
N CYS A 221 9.55 -10.85 8.63
CA CYS A 221 8.85 -9.60 8.29
C CYS A 221 8.82 -9.31 6.77
N ASP A 222 9.63 -10.01 5.97
CA ASP A 222 9.62 -9.99 4.50
C ASP A 222 8.81 -11.14 3.89
N TYR A 223 8.09 -11.95 4.67
CA TYR A 223 7.20 -13.02 4.18
C TYR A 223 5.73 -12.69 4.44
N GLU A 224 4.91 -13.02 3.46
CA GLU A 224 3.46 -12.90 3.48
C GLU A 224 2.82 -14.27 3.23
N LEU A 225 1.85 -14.63 4.08
CA LEU A 225 0.95 -15.75 3.84
C LEU A 225 -0.19 -15.30 2.92
N VAL A 226 -0.03 -15.54 1.61
CA VAL A 226 -0.99 -15.09 0.59
C VAL A 226 -2.27 -15.93 0.60
N THR A 227 -2.12 -17.26 0.76
CA THR A 227 -3.29 -18.14 0.90
C THR A 227 -2.94 -19.39 1.69
N MET A 228 -3.94 -19.87 2.44
CA MET A 228 -3.96 -21.17 3.10
C MET A 228 -5.33 -21.79 2.82
N LYS A 229 -5.37 -22.97 2.19
CA LYS A 229 -6.61 -23.66 1.84
C LYS A 229 -6.51 -25.13 2.20
N THR A 230 -7.56 -25.67 2.81
CA THR A 230 -7.68 -27.11 3.04
C THR A 230 -8.20 -27.79 1.77
N PHE A 231 -7.62 -28.93 1.41
CA PHE A 231 -8.16 -29.78 0.34
C PHE A 231 -9.19 -30.72 0.95
N HIS A 232 -10.41 -30.22 1.16
CA HIS A 232 -11.52 -31.04 1.62
C HIS A 232 -12.35 -31.55 0.44
N ASN A 233 -12.70 -32.83 0.46
CA ASN A 233 -13.69 -33.44 -0.41
C ASN A 233 -14.94 -33.71 0.43
N ILE A 234 -16.14 -33.40 -0.08
CA ILE A 234 -17.43 -33.60 0.60
C ILE A 234 -17.67 -35.07 1.07
N LYS A 235 -16.88 -36.01 0.55
CA LYS A 235 -16.88 -37.43 0.95
C LYS A 235 -16.03 -37.72 2.21
N ILE A 236 -15.24 -36.78 2.70
CA ILE A 236 -14.45 -36.93 3.92
C ILE A 236 -15.34 -36.54 5.11
N PRO A 237 -15.65 -37.44 6.06
CA PRO A 237 -16.58 -37.16 7.14
C PRO A 237 -16.12 -35.97 8.01
N ILE A 238 -17.07 -35.15 8.46
CA ILE A 238 -16.92 -33.92 9.28
C ILE A 238 -16.48 -34.25 10.73
N LYS A 239 -15.79 -35.38 10.95
CA LYS A 239 -15.12 -35.64 12.23
C LYS A 239 -13.79 -34.89 12.18
N PHE A 240 -13.79 -33.69 12.74
CA PHE A 240 -12.75 -32.64 12.76
C PHE A 240 -11.35 -33.04 13.25
N HIS A 241 -11.07 -34.31 13.49
CA HIS A 241 -9.80 -34.77 14.01
C HIS A 241 -9.08 -35.59 12.95
N ALA A 242 -8.14 -34.94 12.27
CA ALA A 242 -7.07 -35.55 11.51
C ALA A 242 -7.52 -36.74 10.66
N ALA A 243 -8.37 -36.49 9.66
CA ALA A 243 -8.59 -37.51 8.64
C ALA A 243 -7.22 -37.86 8.02
N PRO A 244 -6.81 -39.13 8.00
CA PRO A 244 -5.55 -39.52 7.36
C PRO A 244 -5.56 -39.00 5.92
N ASN A 245 -4.45 -38.37 5.51
CA ASN A 245 -4.29 -37.65 4.24
C ASN A 245 -4.96 -36.27 4.12
N THR A 246 -5.26 -35.60 5.24
CA THR A 246 -5.64 -34.18 5.19
C THR A 246 -4.47 -33.34 4.66
N GLN A 247 -4.70 -32.58 3.59
CA GLN A 247 -3.71 -31.71 2.98
C GLN A 247 -4.12 -30.24 3.11
N VAL A 248 -3.13 -29.38 3.33
CA VAL A 248 -3.29 -27.92 3.32
C VAL A 248 -2.36 -27.35 2.26
N GLY A 249 -2.92 -26.63 1.30
CA GLY A 249 -2.18 -25.85 0.32
C GLY A 249 -1.84 -24.48 0.88
N VAL A 250 -0.57 -24.10 0.80
CA VAL A 250 -0.07 -22.81 1.29
C VAL A 250 0.70 -22.11 0.18
N ILE A 251 0.43 -20.82 -0.01
CA ILE A 251 1.25 -19.94 -0.86
C ILE A 251 1.87 -18.87 0.03
N LEU A 252 3.20 -18.87 0.06
CA LEU A 252 4.01 -17.84 0.70
C LEU A 252 4.61 -16.94 -0.37
N ARG A 253 4.60 -15.64 -0.12
CA ARG A 253 5.30 -14.65 -0.93
C ARG A 253 6.40 -14.04 -0.09
N ARG A 254 7.60 -13.94 -0.65
CA ARG A 254 8.68 -13.14 -0.06
C ARG A 254 8.75 -11.79 -0.77
N HIS A 255 8.71 -10.70 0.00
CA HIS A 255 8.95 -9.36 -0.49
C HIS A 255 10.45 -9.14 -0.72
N ALA A 256 10.79 -8.30 -1.69
CA ALA A 256 12.15 -7.85 -1.95
C ALA A 256 12.27 -6.36 -1.59
N PRO A 257 12.31 -6.02 -0.29
CA PRO A 257 12.26 -4.63 0.14
C PRO A 257 13.54 -3.87 -0.24
N VAL A 258 13.41 -2.57 -0.53
CA VAL A 258 14.57 -1.67 -0.64
C VAL A 258 15.16 -1.49 0.78
N CYS A 259 16.45 -1.80 0.96
CA CYS A 259 17.09 -1.97 2.26
C CYS A 259 17.26 -0.69 3.13
N TYR A 260 17.42 -0.91 4.44
CA TYR A 260 17.84 0.02 5.53
C TYR A 260 17.25 1.45 5.51
N ALA A 261 15.97 1.59 5.87
CA ALA A 261 15.47 2.88 6.35
C ALA A 261 16.23 3.27 7.64
N ARG A 262 17.11 4.29 7.59
CA ARG A 262 17.90 4.75 8.74
C ARG A 262 17.05 5.36 9.85
N ASN A 263 15.90 5.93 9.50
CA ASN A 263 14.95 6.55 10.42
C ASN A 263 13.57 5.90 10.25
N LEU A 264 13.38 4.75 10.88
CA LEU A 264 12.03 4.24 11.12
C LEU A 264 11.43 5.02 12.31
N PRO A 265 10.13 5.33 12.31
CA PRO A 265 9.46 5.78 13.52
C PRO A 265 9.70 4.76 14.65
N LYS A 266 10.00 5.23 15.87
CA LYS A 266 10.19 4.36 17.04
C LYS A 266 8.84 3.72 17.42
N ILE A 267 8.58 2.52 16.93
CA ILE A 267 7.40 1.71 17.30
C ILE A 267 7.91 0.35 17.78
N ASP A 268 7.35 -0.14 18.89
CA ASP A 268 7.80 -1.36 19.59
C ASP A 268 7.82 -2.62 18.71
N PHE A 269 7.03 -2.66 17.63
CA PHE A 269 7.03 -3.77 16.68
C PHE A 269 8.27 -3.79 15.75
N TYR A 270 8.88 -2.63 15.46
CA TYR A 270 10.04 -2.55 14.55
C TYR A 270 11.37 -2.91 15.21
N SER A 271 11.51 -2.70 16.51
CA SER A 271 12.73 -3.05 17.23
C SER A 271 12.99 -4.56 17.19
N GLU A 272 11.94 -5.40 17.20
CA GLU A 272 12.06 -6.86 17.08
C GLU A 272 12.41 -7.32 15.65
N CYS A 273 11.81 -6.73 14.60
CA CYS A 273 12.14 -7.08 13.20
C CYS A 273 13.57 -6.66 12.80
N PHE A 274 14.11 -5.56 13.35
CA PHE A 274 15.43 -5.04 12.96
C PHE A 274 16.58 -5.65 13.80
N ASN A 275 16.37 -5.88 15.10
CA ASN A 275 17.41 -6.42 15.99
C ASN A 275 17.80 -7.86 15.64
N ASN A 276 16.93 -8.63 14.98
CA ASN A 276 17.23 -10.01 14.59
C ASN A 276 18.00 -10.15 13.26
N HIS A 277 18.17 -9.08 12.47
CA HIS A 277 18.76 -9.16 11.12
C HIS A 277 19.98 -8.28 10.87
N VAL A 278 20.41 -7.45 11.83
CA VAL A 278 21.65 -6.66 11.70
C VAL A 278 22.92 -7.48 12.10
N GLY A 279 22.78 -8.71 12.57
CA GLY A 279 23.90 -9.48 13.15
C GLY A 279 24.43 -10.71 12.40
N GLN A 280 23.96 -11.07 11.20
CA GLN A 280 24.34 -12.38 10.59
C GLN A 280 24.68 -12.38 9.09
N ASN A 281 25.03 -11.23 8.51
CA ASN A 281 25.70 -11.20 7.20
C ASN A 281 27.11 -10.61 7.32
N GLU A 282 27.82 -10.92 8.40
CA GLU A 282 29.28 -10.94 8.38
C GLU A 282 29.74 -12.33 7.96
N VAL A 283 30.58 -12.32 6.94
CA VAL A 283 31.24 -13.46 6.29
C VAL A 283 31.81 -14.43 7.32
N SER A 284 31.43 -15.70 7.20
CA SER A 284 32.30 -16.83 7.49
C SER A 284 32.11 -17.90 6.41
#